data_AF-A0A9W7VQJ5-F1
#
_entry.id   AF-A0A9W7VQJ5-F1
#
_cell.length_a   1.000
_cell.length_b   1.000
_cell.length_c   1.000
_cell.angle_alpha   90.00
_cell.angle_beta   90.00
_cell.angle_gamma   90.00
#
_symmetry.space_group_name_H-M   'P 1'
#
loop_
_entity.id
_entity.type
_entity.pdbx_description
1 polymer ?
#
loop_
_entity_poly.entity_id
_entity_poly.type
_entity_poly.pdbx_seq_one_letter_code
_entity_poly.pdbx_strand_id
1 'polypeptide(L)'
;IVLWNMPEQTIRNEVGLMWRRGRKVLKDGVELTVGYRGISNNLPSAKENYVIHIRPKARDGKDKVQLPDGQEITKQAFWLNKEYIAEIVKD
;
A
#
# COMPACT_ATOMS: atom_id res chain seq x y z
N ILE A 1 21.54 -16.44 1.19
CA ILE A 1 20.26 -16.44 0.44
C ILE A 1 19.21 -17.03 1.36
N VAL A 2 18.12 -16.32 1.61
CA VAL A 2 17.01 -16.80 2.45
C VAL A 2 15.88 -17.26 1.53
N LEU A 3 15.50 -18.53 1.62
CA LEU A 3 14.25 -19.02 1.02
C LEU A 3 13.14 -18.77 2.01
N TRP A 4 12.14 -18.00 1.61
CA TRP A 4 11.12 -17.51 2.53
C TRP A 4 9.73 -17.60 1.93
N ASN A 5 8.78 -18.02 2.76
CA ASN A 5 7.36 -17.92 2.51
C ASN A 5 6.74 -17.09 3.62
N MET A 6 5.78 -16.25 3.27
CA MET A 6 5.03 -15.51 4.27
C MET A 6 4.22 -16.48 5.14
N PRO A 7 4.34 -16.41 6.48
CA PRO A 7 3.51 -17.22 7.36
C PRO A 7 2.03 -17.00 7.07
N GLU A 8 1.24 -18.08 7.06
CA GLU A 8 -0.20 -18.02 6.77
C GLU A 8 -0.94 -17.08 7.73
N GLN A 9 -0.54 -17.09 9.01
CA GLN A 9 -1.09 -16.19 10.01
C GLN A 9 -0.85 -14.72 9.65
N THR A 10 0.33 -14.40 9.11
CA THR A 10 0.65 -13.05 8.65
C THR A 10 -0.20 -12.63 7.45
N ILE A 11 -0.47 -13.57 6.54
CA ILE A 11 -1.38 -13.34 5.41
C ILE A 11 -2.80 -13.07 5.91
N ARG A 12 -3.33 -13.91 6.80
CA ARG A 12 -4.71 -13.80 7.31
C ARG A 12 -4.94 -12.53 8.12
N ASN A 13 -3.94 -12.10 8.89
CA ASN A 13 -4.04 -10.98 9.80
C ASN A 13 -3.60 -9.67 9.14
N GLU A 14 -2.30 -9.41 9.06
CA GLU A 14 -1.75 -8.12 8.67
C GLU A 14 -2.04 -7.80 7.20
N VAL A 15 -1.82 -8.76 6.31
CA VAL A 15 -2.10 -8.56 4.87
C VAL A 15 -3.60 -8.50 4.63
N GLY A 16 -4.36 -9.41 5.22
CA GLY A 16 -5.82 -9.44 5.13
C GLY A 16 -6.46 -8.14 5.64
N LEU A 17 -5.95 -7.58 6.74
CA LEU A 17 -6.39 -6.30 7.30
C LEU A 17 -6.13 -5.16 6.30
N MET A 18 -4.91 -5.05 5.77
CA MET A 18 -4.55 -3.97 4.84
C MET A 18 -5.30 -4.07 3.51
N TRP A 19 -5.54 -5.28 3.02
CA TRP A 19 -6.36 -5.51 1.83
C TRP A 19 -7.81 -5.07 2.06
N ARG A 20 -8.43 -5.46 3.19
CA ARG A 20 -9.80 -5.02 3.54
C ARG A 20 -9.86 -3.49 3.70
N ARG A 21 -8.86 -2.90 4.35
CA ARG A 21 -8.73 -1.45 4.53
C ARG A 21 -8.64 -0.74 3.18
N GLY A 22 -7.75 -1.17 2.29
CA GLY A 22 -7.61 -0.60 0.94
C GLY A 22 -8.90 -0.70 0.12
N ARG A 23 -9.59 -1.85 0.17
CA ARG A 23 -10.91 -2.01 -0.47
C ARG A 23 -11.96 -1.08 0.10
N LYS A 24 -11.97 -0.88 1.42
CA LYS A 24 -12.88 0.05 2.09
C LYS A 24 -12.62 1.49 1.62
N VAL A 25 -11.37 1.95 1.61
CA VAL A 25 -11.01 3.28 1.07
C VAL A 25 -11.48 3.42 -0.37
N LEU A 26 -11.19 2.43 -1.22
CA LEU A 26 -11.58 2.48 -2.64
C LEU A 26 -13.10 2.57 -2.82
N LYS A 27 -13.88 1.89 -1.96
CA LYS A 27 -15.34 1.91 -2.01
C LYS A 27 -15.93 3.21 -1.45
N ASP A 28 -15.36 3.72 -0.37
CA ASP A 28 -15.86 4.91 0.33
C ASP A 28 -15.43 6.22 -0.38
N GLY A 29 -14.41 6.14 -1.23
CA GLY A 29 -13.80 7.27 -1.92
C GLY A 29 -12.38 7.51 -1.42
N VAL A 30 -11.43 7.54 -2.35
CA VAL A 30 -10.04 7.89 -2.01
C VAL A 30 -9.99 9.40 -1.78
N GLU A 31 -9.48 9.82 -0.63
CA GLU A 31 -9.28 11.23 -0.32
C GLU A 31 -7.90 11.65 -0.80
N LEU A 32 -7.83 12.67 -1.65
CA LEU A 32 -6.59 13.24 -2.14
C LEU A 32 -6.38 14.65 -1.56
N THR A 33 -5.27 14.86 -0.86
CA THR A 33 -4.93 16.15 -0.27
C THR A 33 -3.71 16.74 -0.97
N VAL A 34 -3.87 17.93 -1.55
CA VAL A 34 -2.76 18.66 -2.17
C VAL A 34 -1.96 19.37 -1.08
N GLY A 35 -0.68 19.05 -0.98
CA GLY A 35 0.26 19.72 -0.09
C GLY A 35 1.48 20.25 -0.84
N TYR A 36 2.33 21.01 -0.13
CA TYR A 36 3.57 21.56 -0.68
C TYR A 36 4.52 20.51 -1.28
N ARG A 37 4.50 19.28 -0.73
CA ARG A 37 5.36 18.17 -1.16
C ARG A 37 4.71 17.25 -2.22
N GLY A 38 3.54 17.64 -2.75
CA GLY A 38 2.75 16.84 -3.67
C GLY A 38 1.42 16.37 -3.06
N ILE A 39 0.83 15.35 -3.67
CA ILE A 39 -0.49 14.84 -3.31
C ILE A 39 -0.34 13.66 -2.35
N SER A 40 -0.97 13.75 -1.17
CA SER A 40 -1.13 12.64 -0.24
C SER A 40 -2.51 11.99 -0.37
N ASN A 41 -2.66 10.77 0.15
CA ASN A 41 -3.93 10.05 0.16
C ASN A 41 -4.16 9.29 1.47
N ASN A 42 -5.37 8.76 1.63
CA ASN A 42 -5.79 7.97 2.79
C ASN A 42 -5.70 6.44 2.58
N LEU A 43 -4.97 5.97 1.58
CA LEU A 43 -4.70 4.53 1.37
C LEU A 43 -3.76 4.00 2.48
N PRO A 44 -3.84 2.69 2.78
CA PRO A 44 -3.00 2.07 3.81
C PRO A 44 -1.50 2.41 3.67
N SER A 45 -0.97 3.14 4.64
CA SER A 45 0.41 3.61 4.68
C SER A 45 1.33 2.65 5.44
N ALA A 46 2.65 2.79 5.23
CA ALA A 46 3.67 1.97 5.91
C ALA A 46 3.69 2.10 7.44
N LYS A 47 3.00 3.10 8.00
CA LYS A 47 2.89 3.29 9.46
C LYS A 47 1.70 2.55 10.07
N GLU A 48 0.71 2.15 9.26
CA GLU A 48 -0.53 1.54 9.75
C GLU A 48 -0.32 0.09 10.21
N ASN A 49 0.60 -0.64 9.56
CA ASN A 49 1.06 -1.92 10.07
C ASN A 49 2.53 -2.17 9.74
N TYR A 50 3.08 -3.22 10.32
CA TYR A 50 4.50 -3.56 10.16
C TYR A 50 4.82 -4.28 8.84
N VAL A 51 3.85 -4.88 8.16
CA VAL A 51 4.10 -5.89 7.09
C VAL A 51 3.96 -5.32 5.68
N ILE A 52 2.86 -4.62 5.37
CA ILE A 52 2.51 -4.30 3.98
C ILE A 52 1.79 -2.95 3.89
N HIS A 53 2.03 -2.20 2.83
CA HIS A 53 1.36 -0.93 2.58
C HIS A 53 1.02 -0.76 1.10
N ILE A 54 0.25 0.27 0.78
CA ILE A 54 -0.05 0.69 -0.59
C ILE A 54 0.80 1.92 -0.91
N ARG A 55 1.51 1.89 -2.04
CA ARG A 55 2.35 3.01 -2.51
C ARG A 55 2.42 3.04 -4.04
N PRO A 56 2.67 4.22 -4.67
CA PRO A 56 2.81 4.28 -6.11
C PRO A 56 3.86 3.32 -6.66
N LYS A 57 3.51 2.61 -7.73
CA LYS A 57 4.40 1.87 -8.63
C LYS A 57 4.13 2.32 -10.08
N ALA A 58 4.06 3.63 -10.22
CA ALA A 58 3.86 4.34 -11.48
C ALA A 58 5.22 4.76 -12.05
N ARG A 59 5.30 4.96 -13.37
CA ARG A 59 6.51 5.50 -14.01
C ARG A 59 6.84 6.91 -13.49
N ASP A 60 5.82 7.74 -13.35
CA ASP A 60 5.91 9.13 -12.93
C ASP A 60 4.55 9.60 -12.37
N GLY A 61 4.45 10.88 -11.95
CA GLY A 61 3.22 11.45 -11.39
C GLY A 61 2.06 11.60 -12.39
N LYS A 62 2.31 11.42 -13.70
CA LYS A 62 1.30 11.46 -14.77
C LYS A 62 0.81 10.06 -15.15
N ASP A 63 1.52 9.00 -14.79
CA ASP A 63 1.10 7.61 -14.98
C ASP A 63 0.01 7.22 -13.96
N LYS A 64 -1.21 7.61 -14.32
CA LYS A 64 -2.41 7.52 -13.50
C LYS A 64 -3.37 6.44 -13.99
N VAL A 65 -4.35 6.14 -13.15
CA VAL A 65 -5.49 5.29 -13.42
C VAL A 65 -6.75 5.99 -12.90
N GLN A 66 -7.86 5.81 -13.60
CA GLN A 66 -9.16 6.30 -13.15
C GLN A 66 -9.75 5.36 -12.10
N LEU A 67 -10.23 5.93 -10.99
CA LEU A 67 -10.94 5.25 -9.92
C LEU A 67 -12.44 5.11 -10.27
N PRO A 68 -13.19 4.22 -9.59
CA PRO A 68 -14.61 4.01 -9.86
C PRO A 68 -15.49 5.25 -9.72
N ASP A 69 -15.07 6.23 -8.93
CA ASP A 69 -15.75 7.52 -8.73
C ASP A 69 -15.34 8.58 -9.79
N GLY A 70 -14.49 8.21 -10.75
CA GLY A 70 -14.01 9.07 -11.82
C GLY A 70 -12.75 9.87 -11.49
N GLN A 71 -12.29 9.88 -10.23
CA GLN A 71 -11.03 10.53 -9.83
C GLN A 71 -9.82 9.84 -10.46
N GLU A 72 -8.73 10.55 -10.65
CA GLU A 72 -7.47 9.95 -11.10
C GLU A 72 -6.43 9.91 -9.98
N ILE A 73 -5.75 8.76 -9.84
CA ILE A 73 -4.62 8.59 -8.92
C ILE A 73 -3.46 7.95 -9.66
N THR A 74 -2.22 8.21 -9.23
CA THR A 74 -1.05 7.47 -9.74
C THR A 74 -1.25 5.97 -9.53
N LYS A 75 -0.76 5.13 -10.45
CA LYS A 75 -0.88 3.67 -10.31
C LYS A 75 -0.24 3.20 -9.00
N GLN A 76 -1.02 2.50 -8.19
CA GLN A 76 -0.62 2.00 -6.87
C GLN A 76 -0.23 0.52 -6.93
N ALA A 77 0.56 0.07 -5.97
CA ALA A 77 0.83 -1.35 -5.72
C ALA A 77 0.90 -1.62 -4.22
N PHE A 78 0.74 -2.90 -3.85
CA PHE A 78 1.10 -3.36 -2.51
C PHE A 78 2.62 -3.57 -2.41
N TRP A 79 3.20 -3.13 -1.30
CA TRP A 79 4.62 -3.22 -1.00
C TRP A 79 4.81 -3.83 0.38
N LEU A 80 5.78 -4.74 0.53
CA LEU A 80 6.23 -5.17 1.84
C LEU A 80 7.07 -4.05 2.46
N ASN A 81 6.88 -3.82 3.76
CA ASN A 81 7.65 -2.82 4.49
C ASN A 81 9.12 -3.24 4.55
N LYS A 82 10.02 -2.26 4.44
CA LYS A 82 11.46 -2.52 4.42
C LYS A 82 11.95 -3.13 5.73
N GLU A 83 11.39 -2.71 6.87
CA GLU A 83 11.75 -3.23 8.19
C GLU A 83 11.36 -4.71 8.31
N TYR A 84 10.14 -5.06 7.87
CA TYR A 84 9.68 -6.45 7.85
C TYR A 84 10.59 -7.35 7.01
N ILE A 85 10.99 -6.89 5.83
CA ILE A 85 11.96 -7.62 5.00
C ILE A 85 13.33 -7.69 5.68
N ALA A 86 13.80 -6.61 6.31
CA ALA A 86 15.09 -6.56 6.98
C ALA A 86 15.18 -7.61 8.10
N GLU A 87 14.11 -7.85 8.85
CA GLU A 87 14.07 -8.91 9.88
C GLU A 87 14.10 -10.31 9.29
N ILE A 88 13.41 -10.56 8.17
CA ILE A 88 13.41 -11.87 7.50
C ILE A 88 14.81 -12.26 7.02
N VAL A 89 15.61 -11.28 6.61
CA VAL A 89 16.95 -11.49 6.04
C VAL A 89 18.09 -11.24 7.04
N LYS A 90 17.77 -11.06 8.34
CA LYS A 90 18.72 -10.56 9.35
C LYS A 90 19.83 -11.53 9.77
N ASP A 91 19.76 -12.80 9.38
CA ASP A 91 20.56 -13.93 9.91
C ASP A 91 20.17 -14.33 11.35
#